data_AF-A0A944PEM9-F1
#
_entry.id   AF-A0A944PEM9-F1
#
_cell.length_a   1.000
_cell.length_b   1.000
_cell.length_c   1.000
_cell.angle_alpha   90.00
_cell.angle_beta   90.00
_cell.angle_gamma   90.00
#
_symmetry.space_group_name_H-M   'P 1'
#
loop_
_entity.id
_entity.type
_entity.pdbx_description
1 polymer ?
#
loop_
_entity_poly.entity_id
_entity_poly.type
_entity_poly.pdbx_seq_one_letter_code
_entity_poly.pdbx_strand_id
1 'polypeptide(L)'
;MPGFVEKPEPVQVPGLVHLHTGKVRDLYRDEDDNLVMVASDRISAADWVLPTEIPDKGRILTQLSLWWFGQLADLVPNHVISTELPAGAPADWAGRALVCRNLHMVPVECVARGYLTGSGLAEYKQTRTVCGLALPEGLVDGSELPGAIFTPAAKAEVGEHDENVSYEEVARTEGAETAALLRQTTLAVYGRARDIARDRGIILADTKFEFGFDKDGTLVAADEVLTPDSSRFWPADLWEPGRSQPSFDKQYVRDWLASPASGWDSKGELPPPPLPQEVVERTRAKYVEAYERLTGQHWA
;
A
#
# COMPACT_ATOMS: atom_id res chain seq x y z
N MET A 1 -8.06 8.73 -19.57
CA MET A 1 -7.94 9.17 -18.16
C MET A 1 -7.68 7.94 -17.33
N PRO A 2 -6.63 7.92 -16.50
CA PRO A 2 -6.38 6.81 -15.60
C PRO A 2 -7.61 6.56 -14.71
N GLY A 3 -7.89 5.30 -14.42
CA GLY A 3 -9.16 4.86 -13.84
C GLY A 3 -9.40 3.37 -14.08
N PHE A 4 -10.65 2.95 -14.10
CA PHE A 4 -10.99 1.56 -14.42
C PHE A 4 -11.03 1.35 -15.92
N VAL A 5 -10.39 0.29 -16.43
CA VAL A 5 -10.66 -0.18 -17.79
C VAL A 5 -12.12 -0.61 -17.90
N GLU A 6 -12.59 -1.38 -16.91
CA GLU A 6 -13.99 -1.71 -16.69
C GLU A 6 -14.33 -1.44 -15.23
N LYS A 7 -15.26 -0.52 -14.98
CA LYS A 7 -15.65 -0.17 -13.61
C LYS A 7 -16.57 -1.27 -13.07
N PRO A 8 -16.23 -1.95 -11.97
CA PRO A 8 -17.08 -2.98 -11.42
C PRO A 8 -18.33 -2.37 -10.79
N GLU A 9 -19.43 -3.12 -10.86
CA GLU A 9 -20.62 -2.81 -10.06
C GLU A 9 -20.40 -3.28 -8.61
N PRO A 10 -20.67 -2.43 -7.61
CA PRO A 10 -20.52 -2.83 -6.22
C PRO A 10 -21.57 -3.86 -5.84
N VAL A 11 -21.15 -4.89 -5.11
CA VAL A 11 -22.03 -5.93 -4.59
C VAL A 11 -23.04 -5.32 -3.63
N GLN A 12 -24.32 -5.56 -3.85
CA GLN A 12 -25.38 -5.11 -2.95
C GLN A 12 -25.55 -6.13 -1.83
N VAL A 13 -25.30 -5.72 -0.59
CA VAL A 13 -25.45 -6.55 0.61
C VAL A 13 -26.49 -5.90 1.53
N PRO A 14 -27.56 -6.61 1.93
CA PRO A 14 -28.54 -6.08 2.88
C PRO A 14 -27.86 -5.58 4.17
N GLY A 15 -28.27 -4.40 4.65
CA GLY A 15 -27.69 -3.77 5.85
C GLY A 15 -26.35 -3.05 5.61
N LEU A 16 -25.78 -3.11 4.41
CA LEU A 16 -24.58 -2.35 4.06
C LEU A 16 -24.90 -1.25 3.04
N VAL A 17 -24.39 -0.05 3.30
CA VAL A 17 -24.40 1.08 2.36
C VAL A 17 -23.06 1.12 1.65
N HIS A 18 -23.04 0.95 0.33
CA HIS A 18 -21.83 1.15 -0.47
C HIS A 18 -21.42 2.63 -0.42
N LEU A 19 -20.16 2.88 -0.07
CA LEU A 19 -19.59 4.22 0.01
C LEU A 19 -18.69 4.52 -1.19
N HIS A 20 -17.81 3.58 -1.53
CA HIS A 20 -16.78 3.82 -2.53
C HIS A 20 -16.25 2.52 -3.13
N THR A 21 -15.95 2.56 -4.43
CA THR A 21 -15.15 1.52 -5.11
C THR A 21 -13.84 2.16 -5.54
N GLY A 22 -12.78 1.81 -4.82
CA GLY A 22 -11.41 2.22 -5.11
C GLY A 22 -10.71 1.23 -6.02
N LYS A 23 -9.45 1.55 -6.35
CA LYS A 23 -8.63 0.78 -7.30
C LYS A 23 -8.60 -0.72 -6.94
N VAL A 24 -8.43 -1.04 -5.66
CA VAL A 24 -8.24 -2.43 -5.18
C VAL A 24 -9.15 -2.82 -4.01
N ARG A 25 -10.02 -1.91 -3.55
CA ARG A 25 -10.88 -2.13 -2.38
C ARG A 25 -12.26 -1.54 -2.61
N ASP A 26 -13.27 -2.22 -2.09
CA ASP A 26 -14.63 -1.72 -1.98
C ASP A 26 -14.92 -1.40 -0.51
N LEU A 27 -15.54 -0.25 -0.29
CA LEU A 27 -15.83 0.28 1.04
C LEU A 27 -17.34 0.40 1.21
N TYR A 28 -17.83 -0.19 2.30
CA TYR A 28 -19.23 -0.10 2.73
C TYR A 28 -19.29 0.42 4.16
N ARG A 29 -20.48 0.80 4.59
CA ARG A 29 -20.79 1.13 5.99
C ARG A 29 -21.97 0.29 6.47
N ASP A 30 -21.86 -0.25 7.67
CA ASP A 30 -22.94 -1.00 8.34
C ASP A 30 -23.90 -0.08 9.12
N GLU A 31 -24.90 -0.67 9.79
CA GLU A 31 -25.91 0.06 10.57
C GLU A 31 -25.33 0.73 11.83
N ASP A 32 -24.18 0.26 12.32
CA ASP A 32 -23.49 0.75 13.52
C ASP A 32 -22.42 1.82 13.20
N ASP A 33 -22.40 2.33 11.96
CA ASP A 33 -21.39 3.26 11.43
C ASP A 33 -19.96 2.67 11.38
N ASN A 34 -19.80 1.34 11.43
CA ASN A 34 -18.51 0.72 11.12
C ASN A 34 -18.32 0.64 9.61
N LEU A 35 -17.06 0.64 9.19
CA LEU A 35 -16.67 0.43 7.81
C LEU A 35 -16.50 -1.06 7.53
N VAL A 36 -17.04 -1.54 6.42
CA VAL A 36 -16.71 -2.87 5.88
C VAL A 36 -15.78 -2.68 4.68
N MET A 37 -14.53 -3.06 4.86
CA MET A 37 -13.49 -2.98 3.83
C MET A 37 -13.30 -4.33 3.17
N VAL A 38 -13.49 -4.39 1.85
CA VAL A 38 -13.35 -5.62 1.07
C VAL A 38 -12.21 -5.46 0.07
N ALA A 39 -11.13 -6.21 0.26
CA ALA A 39 -10.02 -6.26 -0.68
C ALA A 39 -10.39 -7.10 -1.90
N SER A 40 -10.31 -6.51 -3.08
CA SER A 40 -10.57 -7.21 -4.33
C SER A 40 -9.30 -7.84 -4.90
N ASP A 41 -9.49 -8.68 -5.92
CA ASP A 41 -8.39 -9.26 -6.69
C ASP A 41 -7.93 -8.33 -7.82
N ARG A 42 -8.48 -7.11 -7.89
CA ARG A 42 -8.08 -6.09 -8.85
C ARG A 42 -6.63 -5.66 -8.62
N ILE A 43 -5.95 -5.37 -9.72
CA ILE A 43 -4.59 -4.87 -9.74
C ILE A 43 -4.52 -3.60 -10.60
N SER A 44 -3.62 -2.69 -10.22
CA SER A 44 -3.44 -1.42 -10.92
C SER A 44 -2.00 -1.21 -11.39
N ALA A 45 -1.83 -0.59 -12.55
CA ALA A 45 -0.54 -0.20 -13.10
C ALA A 45 -0.68 1.11 -13.89
N ALA A 46 0.25 2.06 -13.69
CA ALA A 46 0.20 3.40 -14.28
C ALA A 46 -1.20 4.05 -14.16
N ASP A 47 -1.76 3.96 -12.95
CA ASP A 47 -3.07 4.50 -12.56
C ASP A 47 -4.30 3.92 -13.29
N TRP A 48 -4.12 2.87 -14.08
CA TRP A 48 -5.20 2.04 -14.59
C TRP A 48 -5.47 0.83 -13.71
N VAL A 49 -6.73 0.55 -13.40
CA VAL A 49 -7.18 -0.74 -12.86
C VAL A 49 -7.40 -1.66 -14.05
N LEU A 50 -6.61 -2.74 -14.11
CA LEU A 50 -6.57 -3.66 -15.24
C LEU A 50 -7.88 -4.46 -15.35
N PRO A 51 -8.27 -4.90 -16.56
CA PRO A 51 -9.44 -5.76 -16.75
C PRO A 51 -9.20 -7.21 -16.27
N THR A 52 -7.96 -7.56 -15.92
CA THR A 52 -7.59 -8.87 -15.40
C THR A 52 -7.31 -8.79 -13.91
N GLU A 53 -7.93 -9.68 -13.14
CA GLU A 53 -7.70 -9.82 -11.71
C GLU A 53 -6.57 -10.82 -11.41
N ILE A 54 -5.96 -10.68 -10.23
CA ILE A 54 -4.97 -11.61 -9.69
C ILE A 54 -5.65 -12.47 -8.61
N PRO A 55 -5.97 -13.74 -8.88
CA PRO A 55 -6.68 -14.57 -7.93
C PRO A 55 -6.01 -14.60 -6.56
N ASP A 56 -6.83 -14.56 -5.51
CA ASP A 56 -6.45 -14.56 -4.10
C ASP A 56 -5.73 -13.31 -3.59
N LYS A 57 -5.37 -12.35 -4.46
CA LYS A 57 -4.65 -11.14 -4.06
C LYS A 57 -5.33 -10.45 -2.88
N GLY A 58 -6.64 -10.20 -2.96
CA GLY A 58 -7.37 -9.53 -1.89
C GLY A 58 -7.25 -10.27 -0.56
N ARG A 59 -7.38 -11.60 -0.58
CA ARG A 59 -7.26 -12.44 0.63
C ARG A 59 -5.83 -12.42 1.18
N ILE A 60 -4.82 -12.53 0.32
CA ILE A 60 -3.41 -12.48 0.73
C ILE A 60 -3.10 -11.15 1.42
N LEU A 61 -3.51 -10.02 0.81
CA LEU A 61 -3.23 -8.69 1.35
C LEU A 61 -3.96 -8.43 2.68
N THR A 62 -5.21 -8.87 2.80
CA THR A 62 -5.98 -8.78 4.04
C THR A 62 -5.32 -9.58 5.16
N GLN A 63 -4.96 -10.84 4.90
CA GLN A 63 -4.33 -11.70 5.90
C GLN A 63 -2.94 -11.21 6.30
N LEU A 64 -2.18 -10.66 5.35
CA LEU A 64 -0.88 -10.05 5.64
C LEU A 64 -1.03 -8.81 6.52
N SER A 65 -2.01 -7.95 6.25
CA SER A 65 -2.29 -6.76 7.08
C SER A 65 -2.68 -7.16 8.51
N LEU A 66 -3.56 -8.16 8.67
CA LEU A 66 -3.94 -8.70 9.98
C LEU A 66 -2.72 -9.23 10.75
N TRP A 67 -1.83 -9.96 10.08
CA TRP A 67 -0.61 -10.46 10.69
C TRP A 67 0.28 -9.31 11.17
N TRP A 68 0.47 -8.27 10.34
CA TRP A 68 1.24 -7.08 10.70
C TRP A 68 0.61 -6.28 11.85
N PHE A 69 -0.70 -6.09 11.85
CA PHE A 69 -1.40 -5.46 12.98
C PHE A 69 -1.09 -6.17 14.30
N GLY A 70 -0.98 -7.50 14.29
CA GLY A 70 -0.53 -8.27 15.45
C GLY A 70 0.92 -7.98 15.87
N GLN A 71 1.84 -7.79 14.92
CA GLN A 71 3.26 -7.49 15.23
C GLN A 71 3.50 -6.05 15.70
N LEU A 72 2.52 -5.16 15.49
CA LEU A 72 2.63 -3.72 15.71
C LEU A 72 1.75 -3.22 16.85
N ALA A 73 0.98 -4.10 17.49
CA ALA A 73 -0.08 -3.73 18.43
C ALA A 73 0.38 -2.92 19.66
N ASP A 74 1.64 -3.07 20.09
CA ASP A 74 2.24 -2.28 21.18
C ASP A 74 2.76 -0.91 20.73
N LEU A 75 2.96 -0.69 19.43
CA LEU A 75 3.37 0.60 18.88
C LEU A 75 2.18 1.48 18.51
N VAL A 76 1.15 0.88 17.90
CA VAL A 76 -0.04 1.59 17.44
C VAL A 76 -1.23 0.63 17.39
N PRO A 77 -2.41 1.00 17.94
CA PRO A 77 -3.62 0.22 17.75
C PRO A 77 -4.06 0.25 16.29
N ASN A 78 -4.89 -0.69 15.86
CA ASN A 78 -5.43 -0.75 14.50
C ASN A 78 -6.96 -0.64 14.48
N HIS A 79 -7.52 -0.37 13.31
CA HIS A 79 -8.94 -0.12 13.15
C HIS A 79 -9.82 -1.39 13.09
N VAL A 80 -9.26 -2.59 13.02
CA VAL A 80 -10.05 -3.82 12.80
C VAL A 80 -10.81 -4.20 14.06
N ILE A 81 -12.13 -4.41 13.90
CA ILE A 81 -13.05 -4.85 14.95
C ILE A 81 -13.35 -6.34 14.81
N SER A 82 -13.60 -6.79 13.58
CA SER A 82 -13.96 -8.18 13.30
C SER A 82 -13.52 -8.60 11.89
N THR A 83 -13.26 -9.90 11.74
CA THR A 83 -13.05 -10.57 10.44
C THR A 83 -14.26 -11.43 10.06
N GLU A 84 -15.33 -11.42 10.87
CA GLU A 84 -16.57 -12.13 10.57
C GLU A 84 -17.31 -11.44 9.42
N LEU A 85 -17.94 -12.24 8.56
CA LEU A 85 -18.69 -11.71 7.44
C LEU A 85 -19.98 -11.03 7.93
N PRO A 86 -20.29 -9.81 7.44
CA PRO A 86 -21.60 -9.21 7.66
C PRO A 86 -22.72 -10.13 7.17
N ALA A 87 -23.87 -10.07 7.84
CA ALA A 87 -25.03 -10.87 7.46
C ALA A 87 -25.44 -10.60 6.00
N GLY A 88 -25.63 -11.67 5.21
CA GLY A 88 -25.97 -11.57 3.79
C GLY A 88 -24.81 -11.24 2.85
N ALA A 89 -23.59 -11.04 3.37
CA ALA A 89 -22.41 -10.90 2.53
C ALA A 89 -22.12 -12.20 1.76
N PRO A 90 -21.58 -12.12 0.53
CA PRO A 90 -21.20 -13.31 -0.23
C PRO A 90 -20.15 -14.15 0.50
N ALA A 91 -20.26 -15.48 0.42
CA ALA A 91 -19.26 -16.38 0.99
C ALA A 91 -17.84 -16.12 0.46
N ASP A 92 -17.73 -15.58 -0.75
CA ASP A 92 -16.46 -15.25 -1.37
C ASP A 92 -15.70 -14.11 -0.66
N TRP A 93 -16.37 -13.28 0.15
CA TRP A 93 -15.72 -12.25 0.96
C TRP A 93 -14.88 -12.83 2.11
N ALA A 94 -15.05 -14.12 2.42
CA ALA A 94 -14.31 -14.78 3.49
C ALA A 94 -12.79 -14.62 3.28
N GLY A 95 -12.11 -14.12 4.32
CA GLY A 95 -10.66 -13.89 4.29
C GLY A 95 -10.21 -12.61 3.56
N ARG A 96 -11.12 -11.83 2.98
CA ARG A 96 -10.81 -10.53 2.32
C ARG A 96 -11.67 -9.35 2.78
N ALA A 97 -12.66 -9.59 3.64
CA ALA A 97 -13.48 -8.55 4.26
C ALA A 97 -13.07 -8.32 5.72
N LEU A 98 -12.98 -7.05 6.10
CA LEU A 98 -12.72 -6.60 7.46
C LEU A 98 -13.82 -5.63 7.89
N VAL A 99 -14.34 -5.79 9.11
CA VAL A 99 -15.16 -4.78 9.77
C VAL A 99 -14.22 -3.92 10.60
N CYS A 100 -14.20 -2.63 10.31
CA CYS A 100 -13.26 -1.67 10.85
C CYS A 100 -14.00 -0.49 11.49
N ARG A 101 -13.41 0.08 12.53
CA ARG A 101 -13.89 1.31 13.15
C ARG A 101 -13.84 2.44 12.15
N ASN A 102 -14.90 3.25 12.10
CA ASN A 102 -14.86 4.53 11.40
C ASN A 102 -14.01 5.53 12.21
N LEU A 103 -13.02 6.13 11.54
CA LEU A 103 -12.04 7.01 12.16
C LEU A 103 -12.10 8.40 11.54
N HIS A 104 -11.70 9.41 12.32
CA HIS A 104 -11.37 10.70 11.77
C HIS A 104 -9.99 10.62 11.10
N MET A 105 -9.97 10.29 9.81
CA MET A 105 -8.75 10.08 9.03
C MET A 105 -7.93 11.37 8.90
N VAL A 106 -6.62 11.27 9.10
CA VAL A 106 -5.69 12.37 8.82
C VAL A 106 -5.36 12.35 7.31
N PRO A 107 -5.52 13.45 6.55
CA PRO A 107 -5.39 13.48 5.10
C PRO A 107 -3.92 13.48 4.61
N VAL A 108 -3.10 12.59 5.18
CA VAL A 108 -1.66 12.49 4.91
C VAL A 108 -1.28 11.03 4.67
N GLU A 109 -0.68 10.77 3.51
CA GLU A 109 0.02 9.52 3.27
C GLU A 109 1.35 9.53 4.04
N CYS A 110 1.43 8.69 5.07
CA CYS A 110 2.59 8.64 5.95
C CYS A 110 3.62 7.65 5.42
N VAL A 111 4.51 8.12 4.53
CA VAL A 111 5.51 7.27 3.89
C VAL A 111 6.82 7.26 4.70
N ALA A 112 7.33 6.06 4.99
CA ALA A 112 8.68 5.84 5.49
C ALA A 112 9.56 5.27 4.39
N ARG A 113 10.81 5.74 4.30
CA ARG A 113 11.82 5.21 3.36
C ARG A 113 13.09 4.86 4.13
N GLY A 114 13.58 3.64 3.96
CA GLY A 114 14.94 3.26 4.36
C GLY A 114 15.88 3.08 3.18
N TYR A 115 15.34 3.03 1.96
CA TYR A 115 16.11 2.93 0.72
C TYR A 115 15.64 3.97 -0.29
N LEU A 116 16.58 4.49 -1.07
CA LEU A 116 16.31 5.51 -2.09
C LEU A 116 15.88 4.86 -3.40
N THR A 117 14.62 5.08 -3.80
CA THR A 117 14.08 4.64 -5.09
C THR A 117 12.86 5.49 -5.46
N GLY A 118 12.22 5.21 -6.61
CA GLY A 118 10.94 5.81 -6.99
C GLY A 118 10.95 7.34 -7.01
N SER A 119 9.86 7.96 -6.52
CA SER A 119 9.71 9.42 -6.49
C SER A 119 10.77 10.11 -5.63
N GLY A 120 11.23 9.49 -4.55
CA GLY A 120 12.34 10.01 -3.74
C GLY A 120 13.65 10.09 -4.52
N LEU A 121 13.98 9.06 -5.31
CA LEU A 121 15.15 9.11 -6.19
C LEU A 121 15.01 10.18 -7.28
N ALA A 122 13.80 10.37 -7.82
CA ALA A 122 13.53 11.36 -8.85
C ALA A 122 13.76 12.80 -8.35
N GLU A 123 13.31 13.11 -7.13
CA GLU A 123 13.59 14.40 -6.47
C GLU A 123 15.08 14.55 -6.14
N TYR A 124 15.70 13.52 -5.53
CA TYR A 124 17.10 13.55 -5.15
C TYR A 124 18.04 13.82 -6.34
N LYS A 125 17.74 13.29 -7.53
CA LYS A 125 18.52 13.57 -8.75
C LYS A 125 18.45 15.05 -9.18
N GLN A 126 17.40 15.78 -8.83
CA GLN A 126 17.20 17.17 -9.21
C GLN A 126 17.76 18.13 -8.16
N THR A 127 17.44 17.90 -6.89
CA THR A 127 17.69 18.85 -5.80
C THR A 127 18.52 18.29 -4.66
N ARG A 128 18.86 16.99 -4.70
CA ARG A 128 19.51 16.25 -3.60
C ARG A 128 18.71 16.26 -2.30
N THR A 129 17.39 16.42 -2.42
CA THR A 129 16.44 16.34 -1.31
C THR A 129 15.43 15.23 -1.55
N VAL A 130 14.75 14.83 -0.47
CA VAL A 130 13.48 14.09 -0.54
C VAL A 130 12.50 14.75 0.42
N CYS A 131 11.39 15.28 -0.08
CA CYS A 131 10.42 16.05 0.71
C CYS A 131 11.09 17.19 1.50
N GLY A 132 12.06 17.87 0.89
CA GLY A 132 12.84 18.94 1.51
C GLY A 132 13.97 18.49 2.45
N LEU A 133 14.10 17.20 2.74
CA LEU A 133 15.21 16.67 3.55
C LEU A 133 16.45 16.48 2.70
N ALA A 134 17.54 17.18 3.00
CA ALA A 134 18.82 17.01 2.33
C ALA A 134 19.41 15.62 2.61
N LEU A 135 19.85 14.93 1.55
CA LEU A 135 20.49 13.63 1.65
C LEU A 135 21.99 13.70 1.28
N PRO A 136 22.82 12.76 1.77
CA PRO A 136 24.23 12.68 1.38
C PRO A 136 24.42 12.53 -0.12
N GLU A 137 25.55 13.02 -0.63
CA GLU A 137 25.94 12.81 -2.02
C GLU A 137 26.23 11.32 -2.34
N GLY A 138 26.19 10.97 -3.63
CA GLY A 138 26.60 9.65 -4.11
C GLY A 138 25.54 8.56 -4.01
N LEU A 139 24.34 8.85 -3.49
CA LEU A 139 23.23 7.90 -3.51
C LEU A 139 22.75 7.62 -4.94
N VAL A 140 22.38 6.38 -5.19
CA VAL A 140 21.87 5.85 -6.46
C VAL A 140 20.57 5.06 -6.20
N ASP A 141 19.97 4.53 -7.26
CA ASP A 141 18.77 3.68 -7.10
C ASP A 141 19.10 2.44 -6.24
N GLY A 142 18.25 2.15 -5.27
CA GLY A 142 18.44 1.06 -4.32
C GLY A 142 19.43 1.33 -3.18
N SER A 143 20.00 2.54 -3.06
CA SER A 143 20.89 2.87 -1.93
C SER A 143 20.15 2.79 -0.59
N GLU A 144 20.75 2.12 0.42
CA GLU A 144 20.31 2.19 1.82
C GLU A 144 20.60 3.60 2.36
N LEU A 145 19.61 4.20 3.03
CA LEU A 145 19.74 5.52 3.64
C LEU A 145 20.45 5.41 5.01
N PRO A 146 21.20 6.44 5.45
CA PRO A 146 21.86 6.43 6.77
C PRO A 146 20.89 6.23 7.95
N GLY A 147 19.63 6.61 7.76
CA GLY A 147 18.53 6.37 8.67
C GLY A 147 17.21 6.47 7.90
N ALA A 148 16.17 5.81 8.40
CA ALA A 148 14.85 5.90 7.80
C ALA A 148 14.32 7.33 7.90
N ILE A 149 13.71 7.82 6.82
CA ILE A 149 13.14 9.17 6.72
C ILE A 149 11.63 9.12 6.54
N PHE A 150 10.95 10.14 7.07
CA PHE A 150 9.52 10.36 6.89
C PHE A 150 9.32 11.33 5.73
N THR A 151 8.62 10.89 4.70
CA THR A 151 8.46 11.62 3.43
C THR A 151 6.98 11.68 3.07
N PRO A 152 6.19 12.51 3.78
CA PRO A 152 4.74 12.50 3.64
C PRO A 152 4.29 12.95 2.26
N ALA A 153 3.09 12.49 1.86
CA ALA A 153 2.37 13.07 0.74
C ALA A 153 0.99 13.55 1.21
N ALA A 154 0.56 14.71 0.72
CA ALA A 154 -0.80 15.20 0.95
C ALA A 154 -1.75 14.46 0.00
N LYS A 155 -2.89 13.99 0.54
CA LYS A 155 -3.91 13.35 -0.29
C LYS A 155 -4.56 14.39 -1.20
N ALA A 156 -4.45 14.17 -2.50
CA ALA A 156 -5.06 15.05 -3.48
C ALA A 156 -6.57 14.77 -3.63
N GLU A 157 -7.30 15.68 -4.29
CA GLU A 157 -8.70 15.42 -4.64
C GLU A 157 -8.82 14.23 -5.61
N VAL A 158 -10.01 13.61 -5.66
CA VAL A 158 -10.25 12.41 -6.48
C VAL A 158 -9.97 12.71 -7.96
N GLY A 159 -8.89 12.14 -8.49
CA GLY A 159 -8.46 12.31 -9.88
C GLY A 159 -7.09 12.96 -10.05
N GLU A 160 -6.52 13.50 -8.98
CA GLU A 160 -5.17 14.05 -8.94
C GLU A 160 -4.18 13.06 -8.28
N HIS A 161 -2.87 13.29 -8.49
CA HIS A 161 -1.83 12.47 -7.86
C HIS A 161 -1.46 13.07 -6.50
N ASP A 162 -1.21 12.19 -5.52
CA ASP A 162 -0.71 12.62 -4.21
C ASP A 162 0.60 13.40 -4.37
N GLU A 163 0.71 14.51 -3.66
CA GLU A 163 1.84 15.42 -3.76
C GLU A 163 2.77 15.19 -2.57
N ASN A 164 4.05 14.90 -2.84
CA ASN A 164 5.07 14.87 -1.80
C ASN A 164 5.16 16.25 -1.13
N VAL A 165 4.94 16.32 0.19
CA VAL A 165 5.01 17.55 0.98
C VAL A 165 6.10 17.45 2.04
N SER A 166 6.57 18.58 2.55
CA SER A 166 7.55 18.57 3.63
C SER A 166 6.88 18.25 4.98
N TYR A 167 7.68 17.87 5.97
CA TYR A 167 7.21 17.71 7.34
C TYR A 167 6.60 19.01 7.90
N GLU A 168 7.21 20.15 7.58
CA GLU A 168 6.75 21.48 7.99
C GLU A 168 5.37 21.80 7.41
N GLU A 169 5.09 21.36 6.18
CA GLU A 169 3.78 21.54 5.56
C GLU A 169 2.72 20.70 6.28
N VAL A 170 3.01 19.44 6.61
CA VAL A 170 2.10 18.61 7.44
C VAL A 170 1.87 19.24 8.82
N ALA A 171 2.91 19.79 9.45
CA ALA A 171 2.77 20.49 10.73
C ALA A 171 1.93 21.77 10.62
N ARG A 172 1.94 22.43 9.46
CA ARG A 172 1.14 23.62 9.18
C ARG A 172 -0.34 23.27 8.95
N THR A 173 -0.64 22.18 8.26
CA THR A 173 -2.03 21.79 7.93
C THR A 173 -2.70 20.99 9.04
N GLU A 174 -2.01 20.01 9.62
CA GLU A 174 -2.57 19.07 10.61
C GLU A 174 -2.24 19.44 12.07
N GLY A 175 -1.39 20.45 12.26
CA GLY A 175 -0.87 20.88 13.55
C GLY A 175 0.43 20.16 13.95
N ALA A 176 1.26 20.87 14.71
CA ALA A 176 2.60 20.41 15.06
C ALA A 176 2.62 19.12 15.91
N GLU A 177 1.66 18.96 16.81
CA GLU A 177 1.53 17.76 17.66
C GLU A 177 1.17 16.53 16.83
N THR A 178 0.17 16.65 15.94
CA THR A 178 -0.23 15.60 15.00
C THR A 178 0.93 15.21 14.09
N ALA A 179 1.59 16.18 13.46
CA ALA A 179 2.72 15.91 12.57
C ALA A 179 3.87 15.18 13.27
N ALA A 180 4.20 15.58 14.50
CA ALA A 180 5.21 14.92 15.31
C ALA A 180 4.82 13.46 15.63
N LEU A 181 3.57 13.24 16.02
CA LEU A 181 3.04 11.91 16.33
C LEU A 181 3.03 11.00 15.10
N LEU A 182 2.57 11.49 13.95
CA LEU A 182 2.59 10.76 12.68
C LEU A 182 4.01 10.34 12.31
N ARG A 183 4.96 11.28 12.35
CA ARG A 183 6.37 11.00 12.04
C ARG A 183 6.96 9.95 12.97
N GLN A 184 6.78 10.11 14.29
CA GLN A 184 7.31 9.18 15.29
C GLN A 184 6.73 7.77 15.11
N THR A 185 5.40 7.67 14.98
CA THR A 185 4.69 6.40 14.80
C THR A 185 5.11 5.71 13.51
N THR A 186 5.14 6.46 12.39
CA THR A 186 5.53 5.95 11.08
C THR A 186 6.94 5.36 11.09
N LEU A 187 7.92 6.07 11.66
CA LEU A 187 9.30 5.61 11.73
C LEU A 187 9.49 4.44 12.70
N ALA A 188 8.75 4.41 13.82
CA ALA A 188 8.79 3.30 14.77
C ALA A 188 8.21 2.01 14.15
N VAL A 189 7.04 2.11 13.51
CA VAL A 189 6.39 0.99 12.82
C VAL A 189 7.26 0.50 11.66
N TYR A 190 7.77 1.42 10.82
CA TYR A 190 8.68 1.07 9.74
C TYR A 190 9.95 0.37 10.26
N GLY A 191 10.56 0.89 11.32
CA GLY A 191 11.78 0.32 11.90
C GLY A 191 11.58 -1.14 12.30
N ARG A 192 10.49 -1.44 13.03
CA ARG A 192 10.17 -2.83 13.40
C ARG A 192 9.88 -3.70 12.18
N ALA A 193 9.06 -3.22 11.25
CA ALA A 193 8.70 -3.98 10.05
C ALA A 193 9.92 -4.27 9.16
N ARG A 194 10.84 -3.31 9.02
CA ARG A 194 12.11 -3.46 8.32
C ARG A 194 12.96 -4.57 8.93
N ASP A 195 13.12 -4.56 10.25
CA ASP A 195 13.96 -5.54 10.95
C ASP A 195 13.37 -6.95 10.81
N ILE A 196 12.07 -7.07 11.05
CA ILE A 196 11.30 -8.30 10.88
C ILE A 196 11.39 -8.84 9.43
N ALA A 197 11.27 -7.97 8.42
CA ALA A 197 11.40 -8.37 7.02
C ALA A 197 12.83 -8.80 6.66
N ARG A 198 13.84 -8.08 7.19
CA ARG A 198 15.26 -8.36 6.93
C ARG A 198 15.65 -9.74 7.45
N ASP A 199 15.16 -10.12 8.62
CA ASP A 199 15.34 -11.46 9.19
C ASP A 199 14.75 -12.58 8.34
N ARG A 200 13.83 -12.24 7.42
CA ARG A 200 13.17 -13.17 6.48
C ARG A 200 13.68 -13.05 5.06
N GLY A 201 14.85 -12.43 4.88
CA GLY A 201 15.50 -12.27 3.58
C GLY A 201 14.77 -11.28 2.67
N ILE A 202 14.02 -10.33 3.23
CA ILE A 202 13.29 -9.30 2.49
C ILE A 202 13.75 -7.91 2.95
N ILE A 203 14.13 -7.08 1.99
CA ILE A 203 14.35 -5.65 2.22
C ILE A 203 13.02 -4.91 2.07
N LEU A 204 12.59 -4.21 3.12
CA LEU A 204 11.50 -3.25 3.05
C LEU A 204 12.07 -1.87 2.66
N ALA A 205 12.00 -1.53 1.37
CA ALA A 205 12.59 -0.31 0.84
C ALA A 205 11.87 0.95 1.32
N ASP A 206 10.55 0.96 1.16
CA ASP A 206 9.64 1.98 1.65
C ASP A 206 8.24 1.41 1.85
N THR A 207 7.41 2.15 2.60
CA THR A 207 6.00 1.81 2.82
C THR A 207 5.18 3.05 3.10
N LYS A 208 3.90 3.00 2.75
CA LYS A 208 2.88 3.99 3.13
C LYS A 208 2.04 3.45 4.29
N PHE A 209 1.71 4.34 5.23
CA PHE A 209 0.66 4.12 6.23
C PHE A 209 -0.41 5.20 6.12
N GLU A 210 -1.61 4.88 6.60
CA GLU A 210 -2.64 5.86 6.89
C GLU A 210 -3.06 5.76 8.35
N PHE A 211 -3.32 6.90 8.96
CA PHE A 211 -3.73 6.98 10.35
C PHE A 211 -4.99 7.82 10.47
N GLY A 212 -5.76 7.53 11.50
CA GLY A 212 -6.89 8.35 11.92
C GLY A 212 -6.98 8.41 13.43
N PHE A 213 -7.75 9.36 13.93
CA PHE A 213 -8.09 9.44 15.34
C PHE A 213 -9.42 8.75 15.61
N ASP A 214 -9.47 7.95 16.66
CA ASP A 214 -10.75 7.48 17.18
C ASP A 214 -11.45 8.56 18.02
N LYS A 215 -12.66 8.25 18.49
CA LYS A 215 -13.50 9.16 19.27
C LYS A 215 -12.84 9.64 20.58
N ASP A 216 -11.87 8.92 21.09
CA ASP A 216 -11.17 9.23 22.34
C ASP A 216 -9.88 10.03 22.07
N GLY A 217 -9.58 10.35 20.81
CA GLY A 217 -8.39 11.08 20.38
C GLY A 217 -7.15 10.21 20.27
N THR A 218 -7.30 8.87 20.24
CA THR A 218 -6.17 7.95 20.08
C THR A 218 -5.82 7.82 18.60
N LEU A 219 -4.53 7.90 18.26
CA LEU A 219 -4.06 7.61 16.90
C LEU A 219 -4.14 6.11 16.62
N VAL A 220 -4.79 5.74 15.52
CA VAL A 220 -5.05 4.36 15.10
C VAL A 220 -4.53 4.16 13.68
N ALA A 221 -3.80 3.05 13.45
CA ALA A 221 -3.44 2.61 12.12
C ALA A 221 -4.68 2.10 11.38
N ALA A 222 -4.89 2.64 10.18
CA ALA A 222 -6.01 2.29 9.32
C ALA A 222 -5.47 1.72 8.00
N ASP A 223 -6.36 1.59 7.02
CA ASP A 223 -6.03 1.06 5.71
C ASP A 223 -5.45 -0.37 5.77
N GLU A 224 -4.85 -0.85 4.68
CA GLU A 224 -3.89 -1.95 4.68
C GLU A 224 -2.53 -1.47 5.19
N VAL A 225 -1.76 -2.39 5.78
CA VAL A 225 -0.41 -2.09 6.27
C VAL A 225 0.58 -3.12 5.78
N LEU A 226 1.72 -2.63 5.27
CA LEU A 226 2.90 -3.45 4.95
C LEU A 226 2.61 -4.60 3.98
N THR A 227 1.75 -4.34 2.99
CA THR A 227 1.47 -5.25 1.88
C THR A 227 2.34 -4.91 0.67
N PRO A 228 2.51 -5.81 -0.32
CA PRO A 228 3.17 -5.46 -1.58
C PRO A 228 2.43 -4.39 -2.41
N ASP A 229 1.20 -4.00 -2.05
CA ASP A 229 0.51 -2.87 -2.68
C ASP A 229 0.83 -1.54 -1.99
N SER A 230 1.08 -1.54 -0.68
CA SER A 230 1.47 -0.35 0.11
C SER A 230 2.99 -0.16 0.26
N SER A 231 3.78 -1.16 -0.12
CA SER A 231 5.20 -1.26 0.24
C SER A 231 6.04 -1.86 -0.88
N ARG A 232 7.30 -1.43 -0.98
CA ARG A 232 8.29 -2.04 -1.86
C ARG A 232 9.11 -3.07 -1.09
N PHE A 233 8.89 -4.34 -1.43
CA PHE A 233 9.63 -5.47 -0.87
C PHE A 233 10.60 -6.03 -1.90
N TRP A 234 11.89 -6.07 -1.55
CA TRP A 234 12.93 -6.62 -2.41
C TRP A 234 13.53 -7.90 -1.80
N PRO A 235 13.83 -8.94 -2.61
CA PRO A 235 14.59 -10.08 -2.14
C PRO A 235 16.01 -9.63 -1.77
N ALA A 236 16.40 -9.84 -0.51
CA ALA A 236 17.66 -9.31 0.02
C ALA A 236 18.90 -9.91 -0.66
N ASP A 237 18.80 -11.15 -1.14
CA ASP A 237 19.84 -11.88 -1.86
C ASP A 237 20.10 -11.35 -3.28
N LEU A 238 19.18 -10.55 -3.83
CA LEU A 238 19.31 -9.95 -5.16
C LEU A 238 19.48 -8.42 -5.13
N TRP A 239 19.53 -7.83 -3.94
CA TRP A 239 19.68 -6.39 -3.75
C TRP A 239 21.07 -5.91 -4.16
N GLU A 240 21.10 -4.92 -5.04
CA GLU A 240 22.33 -4.34 -5.54
C GLU A 240 22.11 -2.86 -5.92
N PRO A 241 22.61 -1.90 -5.11
CA PRO A 241 22.51 -0.49 -5.43
C PRO A 241 23.12 -0.14 -6.81
N GLY A 242 22.51 0.80 -7.51
CA GLY A 242 22.93 1.26 -8.84
C GLY A 242 22.08 0.74 -9.99
N ARG A 243 21.07 -0.09 -9.71
CA ARG A 243 20.10 -0.58 -10.70
C ARG A 243 18.67 -0.64 -10.14
N SER A 244 17.71 -0.94 -11.01
CA SER A 244 16.36 -1.30 -10.59
C SER A 244 16.40 -2.63 -9.82
N GLN A 245 15.64 -2.69 -8.72
CA GLN A 245 15.58 -3.85 -7.85
C GLN A 245 14.43 -4.77 -8.27
N PRO A 246 14.61 -6.10 -8.25
CA PRO A 246 13.47 -7.01 -8.32
C PRO A 246 12.55 -6.73 -7.13
N SER A 247 11.24 -6.80 -7.35
CA SER A 247 10.25 -6.55 -6.29
C SER A 247 9.27 -7.71 -6.19
N PHE A 248 8.80 -7.98 -4.97
CA PHE A 248 7.66 -8.87 -4.71
C PHE A 248 6.30 -8.21 -5.04
N ASP A 249 6.32 -6.95 -5.50
CA ASP A 249 5.12 -6.22 -5.91
C ASP A 249 4.75 -6.46 -7.39
N LYS A 250 4.02 -5.50 -7.96
CA LYS A 250 3.48 -5.45 -9.32
C LYS A 250 4.55 -5.39 -10.44
N GLN A 251 5.81 -5.72 -10.17
CA GLN A 251 6.90 -5.58 -11.13
C GLN A 251 6.69 -6.41 -12.40
N TYR A 252 6.21 -7.66 -12.29
CA TYR A 252 5.91 -8.51 -13.45
C TYR A 252 4.82 -7.92 -14.36
N VAL A 253 3.81 -7.29 -13.75
CA VAL A 253 2.74 -6.60 -14.48
C VAL A 253 3.32 -5.38 -15.20
N ARG A 254 4.14 -4.56 -14.51
CA ARG A 254 4.80 -3.39 -15.11
C ARG A 254 5.71 -3.79 -16.27
N ASP A 255 6.53 -4.81 -16.09
CA ASP A 255 7.48 -5.28 -17.10
C ASP A 255 6.76 -5.83 -18.33
N TRP A 256 5.69 -6.60 -18.13
CA TRP A 256 4.89 -7.09 -19.25
C TRP A 256 4.20 -5.96 -20.00
N LEU A 257 3.57 -5.01 -19.28
CA LEU A 257 2.91 -3.85 -19.89
C LEU A 257 3.88 -2.97 -20.66
N ALA A 258 5.13 -2.83 -20.21
CA ALA A 258 6.18 -2.08 -20.90
C ALA A 258 6.84 -2.86 -22.05
N SER A 259 6.57 -4.16 -22.18
CA SER A 259 7.17 -5.00 -23.22
C SER A 259 6.51 -4.78 -24.59
N PRO A 260 7.23 -5.01 -25.71
CA PRO A 260 6.63 -4.97 -27.04
C PRO A 260 5.44 -5.92 -27.22
N ALA A 261 5.35 -6.98 -26.42
CA ALA A 261 4.28 -7.98 -26.49
C ALA A 261 2.93 -7.47 -25.98
N SER A 262 2.89 -6.44 -25.12
CA SER A 262 1.64 -5.81 -24.70
C SER A 262 1.02 -4.97 -25.81
N GLY A 263 1.87 -4.40 -26.69
CA GLY A 263 1.45 -3.42 -27.69
C GLY A 263 0.88 -2.12 -27.08
N TRP A 264 1.08 -1.89 -25.78
CA TRP A 264 0.48 -0.78 -25.05
C TRP A 264 1.46 0.37 -24.83
N ASP A 265 1.05 1.59 -25.17
CA ASP A 265 1.79 2.81 -24.85
C ASP A 265 1.19 3.46 -23.59
N SER A 266 1.93 3.43 -22.48
CA SER A 266 1.56 4.07 -21.22
C SER A 266 1.34 5.58 -21.30
N LYS A 267 1.86 6.24 -22.35
CA LYS A 267 1.65 7.68 -22.62
C LYS A 267 0.52 7.93 -23.63
N GLY A 268 -0.03 6.87 -24.20
CA GLY A 268 -1.15 6.92 -25.14
C GLY A 268 -2.49 7.08 -24.43
N GLU A 269 -3.55 7.18 -25.24
CA GLU A 269 -4.92 7.38 -24.75
C GLU A 269 -5.68 6.07 -24.49
N LEU A 270 -5.15 4.94 -24.99
CA LEU A 270 -5.79 3.64 -24.89
C LEU A 270 -5.56 2.98 -23.52
N PRO A 271 -6.56 2.28 -22.97
CA PRO A 271 -6.38 1.52 -21.74
C PRO A 271 -5.42 0.34 -21.94
N PRO A 272 -4.77 -0.14 -20.86
CA PRO A 272 -3.91 -1.32 -20.92
C PRO A 272 -4.71 -2.59 -21.28
N PRO A 273 -4.10 -3.51 -22.05
CA PRO A 273 -4.72 -4.77 -22.41
C PRO A 273 -4.83 -5.74 -21.22
N PRO A 274 -5.67 -6.79 -21.32
CA PRO A 274 -5.69 -7.89 -20.38
C PRO A 274 -4.33 -8.57 -20.21
N LEU A 275 -4.05 -9.06 -19.00
CA LEU A 275 -2.82 -9.78 -18.69
C LEU A 275 -2.89 -11.22 -19.20
N PRO A 276 -1.81 -11.77 -19.80
CA PRO A 276 -1.71 -13.19 -20.09
C PRO A 276 -1.69 -14.03 -18.81
N GLN A 277 -2.19 -15.25 -18.90
CA GLN A 277 -2.29 -16.18 -17.77
C GLN A 277 -0.94 -16.39 -17.04
N GLU A 278 0.17 -16.48 -17.77
CA GLU A 278 1.51 -16.62 -17.19
C GLU A 278 1.90 -15.44 -16.28
N VAL A 279 1.51 -14.21 -16.66
CA VAL A 279 1.76 -13.00 -15.86
C VAL A 279 0.90 -13.02 -14.61
N VAL A 280 -0.35 -13.45 -14.71
CA VAL A 280 -1.27 -13.61 -13.57
C VAL A 280 -0.72 -14.62 -12.56
N GLU A 281 -0.31 -15.80 -13.03
CA GLU A 281 0.23 -16.87 -12.19
C GLU A 281 1.52 -16.46 -11.49
N ARG A 282 2.46 -15.83 -12.21
CA ARG A 282 3.70 -15.33 -11.61
C ARG A 282 3.46 -14.22 -10.59
N THR A 283 2.52 -13.32 -10.89
CA THR A 283 2.15 -12.24 -9.98
C THR A 283 1.52 -12.79 -8.70
N ARG A 284 0.56 -13.71 -8.81
CA ARG A 284 -0.02 -14.42 -7.66
C ARG A 284 1.06 -15.14 -6.85
N ALA A 285 1.95 -15.87 -7.52
CA ALA A 285 3.03 -16.59 -6.84
C ALA A 285 3.94 -15.67 -6.02
N LYS A 286 4.15 -14.41 -6.46
CA LYS A 286 4.93 -13.44 -5.71
C LYS A 286 4.22 -12.87 -4.49
N TYR A 287 2.91 -12.62 -4.58
CA TYR A 287 2.11 -12.26 -3.41
C TYR A 287 2.12 -13.40 -2.38
N VAL A 288 1.97 -14.65 -2.83
CA VAL A 288 2.08 -15.84 -1.97
C VAL A 288 3.46 -15.93 -1.35
N GLU A 289 4.54 -15.85 -2.15
CA GLU A 289 5.91 -15.93 -1.64
C GLU A 289 6.22 -14.84 -0.60
N ALA A 290 5.76 -13.60 -0.83
CA ALA A 290 5.92 -12.52 0.14
C ALA A 290 5.17 -12.83 1.44
N TYR A 291 3.92 -13.28 1.35
CA TYR A 291 3.13 -13.69 2.52
C TYR A 291 3.81 -14.82 3.29
N GLU A 292 4.22 -15.90 2.62
CA GLU A 292 4.80 -17.06 3.28
C GLU A 292 6.15 -16.74 3.92
N ARG A 293 7.01 -15.99 3.23
CA ARG A 293 8.29 -15.55 3.80
C ARG A 293 8.09 -14.62 4.98
N LEU A 294 7.19 -13.64 4.88
CA LEU A 294 6.94 -12.67 5.96
C LEU A 294 6.23 -13.30 7.15
N THR A 295 5.26 -14.18 6.95
CA THR A 295 4.47 -14.71 8.06
C THR A 295 5.04 -16.01 8.64
N GLY A 296 5.84 -16.74 7.85
CA GLY A 296 6.25 -18.11 8.13
C GLY A 296 5.10 -19.13 8.01
N GLN A 297 3.95 -18.73 7.47
CA GLN A 297 2.76 -19.56 7.31
C GLN A 297 2.59 -19.94 5.84
N HIS A 298 2.16 -21.17 5.57
CA HIS A 298 1.88 -21.61 4.20
C HIS A 298 0.55 -21.05 3.69
N TRP A 299 0.54 -20.60 2.43
CA TRP A 299 -0.69 -20.20 1.75
C TRP A 299 -1.44 -21.44 1.25
N ALA A 300 -2.71 -21.57 1.64
CA ALA A 300 -3.57 -22.70 1.28
C ALA A 300 -4.88 -22.21 0.65
#